data_AF-A0A7Y2QAE5-F1
#
_entry.id   AF-A0A7Y2QAE5-F1
#
_cell.length_a   1.000
_cell.length_b   1.000
_cell.length_c   1.000
_cell.angle_alpha   90.00
_cell.angle_beta   90.00
_cell.angle_gamma   90.00
#
_symmetry.space_group_name_H-M   'P 1'
#
loop_
_entity.id
_entity.type
_entity.pdbx_description
1 polymer ?
#
loop_
_entity_poly.entity_id
_entity_poly.type
_entity_poly.pdbx_seq_one_letter_code
_entity_poly.pdbx_strand_id
1 'polypeptide(L)' 'AWSTAGGFHERGTATDLRFERILKRAGWPMQRLGVPCPIGNTIAVAGTLPANVKSFERLRPVGYRSAIGKRDDVAA' A
#
# COMPACT_ATOMS: atom_id res chain seq x y z
N ALA A 1 -4.33 2.86 8.35
CA ALA A 1 -3.52 1.68 8.00
C ALA A 1 -2.26 1.61 8.88
N TRP A 2 -1.65 0.44 9.06
CA TRP A 2 -0.42 0.25 9.87
C TRP A 2 0.73 1.18 9.44
N SER A 3 0.89 1.39 8.14
CA SER A 3 1.92 2.27 7.58
C SER A 3 1.79 3.73 8.02
N THR A 4 0.56 4.25 7.94
CA THR A 4 0.26 5.63 8.32
C THR A 4 0.37 5.81 9.84
N ALA A 5 -0.05 4.81 10.62
CA ALA A 5 0.09 4.83 12.07
C ALA A 5 1.55 4.81 12.54
N GLY A 6 2.42 4.12 11.80
CA GLY A 6 3.86 4.09 12.06
C GLY A 6 4.66 5.28 11.49
N GLY A 7 4.00 6.28 10.87
CA GLY A 7 4.70 7.44 10.28
C GLY A 7 5.46 7.16 8.99
N PHE A 8 5.26 5.99 8.35
CA PHE A 8 5.91 5.69 7.08
C PHE A 8 5.19 6.41 5.94
N HIS A 9 5.91 7.26 5.22
CA HIS A 9 5.36 8.03 4.10
C HIS A 9 5.35 7.26 2.77
N GLU A 10 6.29 6.32 2.60
CA GLU A 10 6.44 5.48 1.41
C GLU A 10 6.81 4.04 1.78
N ARG A 11 6.47 3.09 0.90
CA ARG A 11 6.84 1.68 1.04
C ARG A 11 7.40 1.10 -0.24
N GLY A 12 8.57 0.48 -0.16
CA GLY A 12 9.14 -0.31 -1.25
C GLY A 12 8.41 -1.64 -1.44
N THR A 13 8.17 -2.00 -2.69
CA THR A 13 7.62 -3.31 -3.10
C THR A 13 8.21 -3.73 -4.43
N ALA A 14 8.31 -5.03 -4.67
CA ALA A 14 8.47 -5.60 -6.00
C ALA A 14 7.18 -6.34 -6.34
N THR A 15 6.54 -5.96 -7.45
CA THR A 15 5.20 -6.44 -7.78
C THR A 15 5.06 -6.81 -9.25
N ASP A 16 4.22 -7.80 -9.55
CA ASP A 16 3.87 -8.19 -10.93
C ASP A 16 3.20 -7.00 -11.65
N LEU A 17 3.52 -6.76 -12.92
CA LEU A 17 2.88 -5.73 -13.75
C LEU A 17 1.34 -5.81 -13.78
N ARG A 18 0.78 -7.00 -13.62
CA ARG A 18 -0.66 -7.23 -13.47
C ARG A 18 -1.17 -6.56 -12.20
N PHE A 19 -0.43 -6.71 -11.10
CA PHE A 19 -0.79 -6.10 -9.82
C PHE A 19 -0.59 -4.58 -9.85
N GLU A 20 0.49 -4.09 -10.46
CA GLU A 20 0.69 -2.65 -10.70
C GLU A 20 -0.49 -2.03 -11.47
N ARG A 21 -1.02 -2.74 -12.49
CA ARG A 21 -2.20 -2.29 -13.23
C ARG A 21 -3.45 -2.25 -12.34
N ILE A 22 -3.63 -3.20 -11.44
CA ILE A 22 -4.74 -3.19 -10.46
C ILE A 22 -4.61 -1.98 -9.52
N LEU A 23 -3.41 -1.76 -8.98
CA LEU A 23 -3.12 -0.60 -8.12
C LEU A 23 -3.42 0.72 -8.84
N LYS A 24 -2.98 0.85 -10.09
CA LYS A 24 -3.29 2.03 -10.93
C LYS A 24 -4.80 2.22 -11.14
N ARG A 25 -5.54 1.13 -11.40
CA ARG A 25 -7.01 1.17 -11.56
C ARG A 25 -7.74 1.54 -10.27
N ALA A 26 -7.21 1.14 -9.12
CA ALA A 26 -7.71 1.56 -7.81
C ALA A 26 -7.32 3.00 -7.45
N GLY A 27 -6.68 3.74 -8.36
CA GLY A 27 -6.18 5.09 -8.13
C GLY A 27 -5.02 5.14 -7.13
N TRP A 28 -4.29 4.05 -6.92
CA TRP A 28 -3.11 4.00 -6.06
C TRP A 28 -1.86 3.67 -6.88
N PRO A 29 -1.42 4.59 -7.76
CA PRO A 29 -0.30 4.32 -8.66
C PRO A 29 1.00 4.16 -7.88
N MET A 30 1.78 3.15 -8.28
CA MET A 30 3.13 2.93 -7.78
C MET A 30 4.11 3.83 -8.54
N GLN A 31 5.09 4.39 -7.83
CA GLN A 31 6.25 5.04 -8.46
C GLN A 31 7.31 3.97 -8.72
N ARG A 32 7.57 3.67 -9.99
CA ARG A 32 8.59 2.68 -10.36
C ARG A 32 9.99 3.17 -10.01
N LEU A 33 10.81 2.27 -9.47
CA LEU A 33 12.23 2.49 -9.19
C LEU A 33 13.14 1.90 -10.27
N GLY A 34 12.57 1.18 -11.25
CA GLY A 34 13.32 0.58 -12.33
C GLY A 34 12.43 0.11 -13.47
N VAL A 35 13.06 -0.46 -14.50
CA VAL A 35 12.35 -1.07 -15.61
C VAL A 35 11.77 -2.43 -15.19
N PRO A 36 10.63 -2.86 -15.76
CA PRO A 36 10.10 -4.19 -15.51
C PRO A 36 11.07 -5.28 -15.99
N CYS A 37 11.23 -6.34 -15.21
CA CYS A 37 12.11 -7.46 -15.52
C CYS A 37 11.46 -8.79 -15.15
N PRO A 38 11.90 -9.91 -15.77
CA PRO A 38 11.42 -11.23 -15.37
C PRO A 38 11.91 -11.58 -13.97
N ILE A 39 10.97 -11.99 -13.11
CA ILE A 39 11.24 -12.63 -11.82
C ILE A 39 10.41 -13.91 -11.77
N GLY A 40 11.10 -15.05 -11.79
CA GLY A 40 10.45 -16.35 -11.96
C GLY A 40 9.64 -16.40 -13.27
N ASN A 41 8.34 -16.72 -13.17
CA ASN A 41 7.45 -16.81 -14.33
C ASN A 41 6.60 -15.53 -14.56
N THR A 42 6.99 -14.40 -13.98
CA THR A 42 6.26 -13.14 -14.05
C THR A 42 7.16 -12.00 -14.50
N ILE A 43 6.57 -10.94 -15.06
CA ILE A 43 7.27 -9.68 -15.25
C ILE A 43 6.92 -8.78 -14.07
N ALA A 44 7.91 -8.52 -13.23
CA ALA A 44 7.78 -7.72 -12.03
C ALA A 44 8.50 -6.38 -12.16
N VAL A 45 8.11 -5.42 -11.33
CA VAL A 45 8.73 -4.10 -11.25
C VAL A 45 8.84 -3.68 -9.79
N ALA A 46 10.00 -3.14 -9.43
CA ALA A 46 10.21 -2.52 -8.12
C ALA A 46 9.65 -1.10 -8.11
N GLY A 47 9.05 -0.69 -7.00
CA GLY A 47 8.53 0.66 -6.84
C GLY A 47 8.14 1.01 -5.41
N THR A 48 7.75 2.26 -5.22
CA THR A 48 7.21 2.77 -3.96
C THR A 48 5.71 3.04 -4.06
N LEU A 49 4.99 2.80 -2.97
CA LEU A 49 3.58 3.18 -2.82
C LEU A 49 3.42 4.27 -1.75
N PRO A 50 2.61 5.30 -2.01
CA PRO A 50 2.35 6.35 -1.04
C PRO A 50 1.49 5.82 0.10
N ALA A 51 2.00 5.90 1.32
CA ALA A 51 1.38 5.35 2.54
C ALA A 51 0.64 6.41 3.38
N ASN A 52 0.06 7.41 2.71
CA ASN A 52 -0.63 8.53 3.34
C ASN A 52 -2.15 8.30 3.54
N VAL A 53 -2.78 9.21 4.29
CA VAL A 53 -4.22 9.16 4.59
C VAL A 53 -5.07 9.16 3.32
N LYS A 54 -4.70 9.95 2.31
CA LYS A 54 -5.44 10.03 1.04
C LYS A 54 -5.47 8.68 0.30
N SER A 55 -4.34 7.97 0.26
CA SER A 55 -4.28 6.61 -0.27
C SER A 55 -5.18 5.66 0.53
N PHE A 56 -5.16 5.75 1.85
CA PHE A 56 -5.98 4.90 2.71
C PHE A 56 -7.49 5.16 2.53
N GLU A 57 -7.92 6.41 2.53
CA GLU A 57 -9.32 6.80 2.32
C GLU A 57 -9.86 6.32 0.96
N ARG A 58 -9.00 6.32 -0.06
CA ARG A 58 -9.34 5.81 -1.40
C ARG A 58 -9.51 4.29 -1.44
N LEU A 59 -8.70 3.56 -0.69
CA LEU A 59 -8.60 2.10 -0.79
C LEU A 59 -9.45 1.36 0.23
N ARG A 60 -9.78 2.01 1.36
CA ARG A 60 -10.54 1.36 2.43
C ARG A 60 -11.95 1.03 1.91
N PRO A 61 -12.45 -0.20 2.14
CA PRO A 61 -13.85 -0.51 1.90
C PRO A 61 -14.77 0.38 2.75
N VAL A 62 -16.02 0.54 2.29
CA VAL A 62 -17.05 1.21 3.08
C VAL A 62 -17.23 0.49 4.42
N GLY A 63 -17.23 1.26 5.51
CA GLY A 63 -17.38 0.71 6.86
C GLY A 63 -16.10 0.11 7.46
N TYR A 64 -14.95 0.18 6.78
CA TYR A 64 -13.68 -0.28 7.33
C TYR A 64 -13.35 0.43 8.65
N ARG A 65 -13.04 -0.35 9.70
CA ARG A 65 -12.56 0.15 11.00
C ARG A 65 -11.24 -0.54 11.35
N SER A 66 -10.25 0.25 11.74
CA SER A 66 -8.94 -0.24 12.18
C SER A 66 -8.91 -0.42 13.69
N ALA A 67 -8.33 -1.52 14.18
CA ALA A 67 -8.01 -1.67 15.60
C ALA A 67 -6.75 -0.88 16.00
N ILE A 68 -5.89 -0.54 15.03
CA ILE A 68 -4.68 0.26 15.24
C ILE A 68 -5.10 1.67 15.68
N GLY A 69 -4.73 2.06 16.90
CA GLY A 69 -5.10 3.33 17.52
C GLY A 69 -6.14 3.24 18.64
N LYS A 70 -6.80 2.08 18.83
CA LYS A 70 -7.38 1.78 20.15
C LYS A 70 -6.21 1.56 21.09
N ARG A 71 -5.89 2.54 21.93
CA ARG A 71 -5.33 2.20 23.23
C ARG A 71 -6.42 1.38 23.91
N ASP A 72 -6.06 0.22 24.41
CA ASP A 72 -6.90 -0.47 25.36
C ASP A 72 -6.92 0.41 26.61
N ASP A 73 -7.89 1.33 26.67
CA ASP A 73 -8.32 1.95 27.92
C ASP A 73 -9.08 0.86 28.70
N VAL A 74 -8.37 -0.21 29.06
CA VAL A 74 -8.78 -1.10 30.15
C VAL A 74 -8.04 -0.57 31.36
N ALA A 75 -8.70 0.36 32.04
CA ALA A 75 -8.43 0.60 33.44
C ALA A 75 -8.55 -0.74 34.20
N ALA A 76 -7.45 -1.14 34.83
CA ALA A 76 -7.41 -1.95 36.05
C ALA A 76 -6.06 -1.71 36.72
#